data_AF-A0A959BNM7-F1
#
_entry.id   AF-A0A959BNM7-F1
#
_cell.length_a   1.000
_cell.length_b   1.000
_cell.length_c   1.000
_cell.angle_alpha   90.00
_cell.angle_beta   90.00
_cell.angle_gamma   90.00
#
_symmetry.space_group_name_H-M   'P 1'
#
loop_
_entity.id
_entity.type
_entity.pdbx_description
1 polymer ?
#
loop_
_entity_poly.entity_id
_entity_poly.type
_entity_poly.pdbx_seq_one_letter_code
_entity_poly.pdbx_strand_id
1 'polypeptide(L)'
;MKTKELKKIRTQMARQMRRGVLELCILSIVSEKEAYPSDIIKELKASELIVVEGTLYPLLSRMKDQGLLQYNWQESSMGPPRKYYSITDTGR
;
A
#
# COMPACT_ATOMS: atom_id res chain seq x y z
N MET A 1 -21.94 -25.26 -15.23
CA MET A 1 -20.84 -24.50 -15.88
C MET A 1 -20.90 -22.99 -15.59
N LYS A 2 -22.05 -22.31 -15.76
CA LYS A 2 -22.21 -20.85 -15.50
C LYS A 2 -21.91 -20.38 -14.06
N THR A 3 -22.19 -21.21 -13.05
CA THR A 3 -22.03 -20.83 -11.62
C THR A 3 -20.57 -20.72 -11.17
N LYS A 4 -19.65 -21.50 -11.76
CA LYS A 4 -18.21 -21.43 -11.45
C LYS A 4 -17.58 -20.13 -11.98
N GLU A 5 -17.97 -19.72 -13.19
CA GLU A 5 -17.50 -18.46 -13.80
C GLU A 5 -18.00 -17.24 -13.01
N LEU A 6 -19.28 -17.20 -12.62
CA LEU A 6 -19.81 -16.12 -11.78
C LEU A 6 -19.08 -16.02 -10.43
N LYS A 7 -18.75 -17.15 -9.80
CA LYS A 7 -17.98 -17.18 -8.55
C LYS A 7 -16.55 -16.68 -8.74
N LYS A 8 -15.91 -17.00 -9.87
CA LYS A 8 -14.57 -16.51 -10.24
C LYS A 8 -14.57 -15.00 -10.40
N ILE A 9 -15.51 -14.46 -11.17
CA ILE A 9 -15.64 -13.00 -11.42
C ILE A 9 -15.84 -12.26 -10.10
N ARG A 10 -16.75 -12.71 -9.23
CA ARG A 10 -16.99 -12.08 -7.92
C ARG A 10 -15.73 -12.07 -7.05
N THR A 11 -15.00 -13.17 -7.01
CA THR A 11 -13.74 -13.27 -6.24
C THR A 11 -12.69 -12.30 -6.77
N GLN A 12 -12.52 -12.22 -8.09
CA GLN A 12 -11.56 -11.31 -8.72
C GLN A 12 -11.93 -9.85 -8.48
N MET A 13 -13.22 -9.50 -8.63
CA MET A 13 -13.73 -8.15 -8.36
C MET A 13 -13.52 -7.75 -6.90
N ALA A 14 -13.86 -8.63 -5.95
CA ALA A 14 -13.63 -8.38 -4.53
C ALA A 14 -12.14 -8.17 -4.20
N ARG A 15 -11.23 -8.91 -4.86
CA ARG A 15 -9.78 -8.72 -4.70
C ARG A 15 -9.33 -7.36 -5.28
N GLN A 16 -9.85 -6.95 -6.44
CA GLN A 16 -9.54 -5.63 -7.01
C GLN A 16 -10.03 -4.50 -6.10
N MET A 17 -11.26 -4.60 -5.59
CA MET A 17 -11.83 -3.62 -4.66
C MET A 17 -10.99 -3.49 -3.39
N ARG A 18 -10.60 -4.62 -2.77
CA ARG A 18 -9.71 -4.61 -1.59
C ARG A 18 -8.36 -3.93 -1.89
N ARG A 19 -7.80 -4.17 -3.07
CA ARG A 19 -6.54 -3.51 -3.47
C ARG A 19 -6.73 -2.00 -3.60
N GLY A 20 -7.79 -1.55 -4.29
CA GLY A 20 -8.07 -0.13 -4.44
C GLY A 20 -8.31 0.59 -3.11
N VAL A 21 -9.08 -0.01 -2.20
CA VAL A 21 -9.27 0.52 -0.83
C VAL A 21 -7.93 0.63 -0.10
N LEU A 22 -7.09 -0.40 -0.19
CA LEU A 22 -5.78 -0.40 0.46
C LEU A 22 -4.84 0.68 -0.12
N GLU A 23 -4.83 0.87 -1.44
CA GLU A 23 -4.08 1.95 -2.10
C GLU A 23 -4.52 3.32 -1.56
N LEU A 24 -5.82 3.56 -1.42
CA LEU A 24 -6.37 4.81 -0.85
C LEU A 24 -5.97 5.01 0.62
N CYS A 25 -6.04 3.97 1.44
CA CYS A 25 -5.61 4.06 2.85
C CYS A 25 -4.12 4.41 2.96
N ILE A 26 -3.27 3.82 2.11
CA ILE A 26 -1.83 4.13 2.07
C ILE A 26 -1.61 5.58 1.67
N LEU A 27 -2.27 6.07 0.62
CA LEU A 27 -2.18 7.48 0.20
C LEU A 27 -2.61 8.42 1.32
N SER A 28 -3.70 8.11 2.02
CA SER A 28 -4.15 8.89 3.18
C SER A 28 -3.06 8.97 4.25
N ILE A 29 -2.45 7.83 4.63
CA ILE A 29 -1.39 7.78 5.65
C ILE A 29 -0.19 8.64 5.24
N VAL A 30 0.29 8.49 4.00
CA VAL A 30 1.50 9.20 3.53
C VAL A 30 1.25 10.66 3.12
N SER A 31 -0.03 11.08 3.07
CA SER A 31 -0.40 12.47 2.77
C SER A 31 -0.16 13.40 3.95
N GLU A 32 -0.15 12.86 5.18
CA GLU A 32 0.11 13.62 6.40
C GLU A 32 1.60 13.74 6.71
N LYS A 33 2.37 12.67 6.48
CA LYS A 33 3.81 12.60 6.73
C LYS A 33 4.46 11.47 5.93
N GLU A 34 5.75 11.59 5.67
CA GLU A 34 6.52 10.46 5.12
C GLU A 34 6.49 9.27 6.10
N ALA A 35 6.37 8.04 5.59
CA ALA A 35 6.21 6.85 6.42
C ALA A 35 7.12 5.70 5.97
N TYR A 36 7.71 4.98 6.93
CA TYR A 36 8.38 3.72 6.67
C TYR A 36 7.31 2.60 6.54
N PRO A 37 7.54 1.51 5.77
CA PRO A 37 6.53 0.47 5.59
C PRO A 37 5.98 -0.12 6.89
N SER A 38 6.78 -0.22 7.96
CA SER A 38 6.26 -0.69 9.25
C SER A 38 5.28 0.30 9.90
N ASP A 39 5.47 1.60 9.69
CA ASP A 39 4.54 2.63 10.15
C ASP A 39 3.22 2.50 9.40
N ILE A 40 3.27 2.30 8.08
CA ILE A 40 2.09 2.05 7.25
C ILE A 40 1.35 0.80 7.74
N ILE A 41 2.04 -0.31 8.00
CA ILE A 41 1.42 -1.53 8.56
C ILE A 41 0.76 -1.24 9.91
N LYS A 42 1.42 -0.46 10.77
CA LYS A 42 0.91 -0.11 12.09
C LYS A 42 -0.39 0.70 11.99
N GLU A 43 -0.42 1.72 11.14
CA GLU A 43 -1.61 2.57 10.94
C GLU A 43 -2.78 1.79 10.29
N LEU A 44 -2.48 0.96 9.29
CA LEU A 44 -3.47 0.07 8.69
C LEU A 44 -4.07 -0.88 9.73
N LYS A 45 -3.22 -1.48 10.58
CA LYS A 45 -3.66 -2.37 11.66
C LYS A 45 -4.52 -1.64 12.69
N ALA A 46 -4.21 -0.38 13.00
CA ALA A 46 -5.04 0.45 13.88
C ALA A 46 -6.43 0.72 13.30
N SER A 47 -6.56 0.67 11.97
CA SER A 47 -7.82 0.77 11.23
C SER A 47 -8.47 -0.61 10.94
N GLU A 48 -8.07 -1.65 11.67
CA GLU A 48 -8.50 -3.05 11.49
C GLU A 48 -8.18 -3.67 10.11
N LEU A 49 -7.29 -3.04 9.34
CA LEU A 49 -6.78 -3.53 8.06
C LEU A 49 -5.48 -4.30 8.27
N ILE A 50 -5.59 -5.62 8.48
CA ILE A 50 -4.43 -6.48 8.68
C ILE A 50 -3.75 -6.77 7.34
N VAL A 51 -2.53 -6.25 7.17
CA VAL A 51 -1.71 -6.43 5.97
C VAL A 51 -0.34 -6.96 6.36
N VAL A 52 0.12 -7.99 5.65
CA VAL A 52 1.47 -8.55 5.82
C VAL A 52 2.44 -7.91 4.82
N GLU A 53 3.73 -7.92 5.14
CA GLU A 53 4.80 -7.34 4.32
C GLU A 53 4.78 -7.85 2.86
N GLY A 54 4.57 -9.16 2.65
CA GLY A 54 4.50 -9.76 1.33
C GLY A 54 3.36 -9.23 0.45
N THR A 55 2.37 -8.54 1.04
CA THR A 55 1.32 -7.81 0.29
C THR A 55 1.67 -6.34 0.15
N LEU A 56 2.21 -5.71 1.20
CA LEU A 56 2.50 -4.28 1.21
C LEU A 56 3.62 -3.90 0.23
N TYR A 57 4.77 -4.59 0.26
CA TYR A 57 5.93 -4.17 -0.55
C TYR A 57 5.67 -4.20 -2.06
N PRO A 58 5.05 -5.24 -2.65
CA PRO A 58 4.68 -5.22 -4.06
C PRO A 58 3.68 -4.10 -4.40
N LEU A 59 2.79 -3.78 -3.47
CA LEU A 59 1.81 -2.71 -3.66
C LEU A 59 2.49 -1.33 -3.65
N LEU A 60 3.38 -1.07 -2.70
CA LEU A 60 4.17 0.16 -2.65
C LEU A 60 5.01 0.34 -3.92
N SER A 61 5.66 -0.73 -4.39
CA SER A 61 6.40 -0.70 -5.66
C SER A 61 5.50 -0.31 -6.83
N ARG A 62 4.32 -0.94 -6.93
CA ARG A 62 3.35 -0.65 -7.99
C ARG A 62 2.87 0.81 -7.93
N MET A 63 2.49 1.30 -6.75
CA MET A 63 2.02 2.67 -6.57
C MET A 63 3.11 3.69 -6.93
N LYS A 64 4.37 3.40 -6.60
CA LYS A 64 5.54 4.19 -7.04
C LYS A 64 5.71 4.15 -8.55
N ASP A 65 5.58 2.98 -9.19
CA ASP A 65 5.69 2.85 -10.64
C ASP A 65 4.52 3.54 -11.38
N GLN A 66 3.36 3.65 -10.73
CA GLN A 66 2.23 4.46 -11.19
C GLN A 66 2.41 5.96 -10.94
N GLY A 67 3.49 6.37 -10.26
CA GLY A 67 3.79 7.76 -9.93
C GLY A 67 2.93 8.34 -8.82
N LEU A 68 2.18 7.53 -8.06
CA LEU A 68 1.35 7.97 -6.93
C LEU A 68 2.18 8.20 -5.65
N LEU A 69 3.28 7.46 -5.53
CA LEU A 69 4.21 7.54 -4.41
C LEU A 69 5.63 7.80 -4.91
N GLN A 70 6.43 8.40 -4.06
CA GLN A 70 7.87 8.45 -4.17
C GLN A 70 8.51 7.94 -2.86
N TYR A 71 9.83 7.73 -2.86
CA TYR A 71 10.54 7.44 -1.62
C TYR A 71 11.86 8.20 -1.55
N ASN A 72 12.27 8.49 -0.33
CA ASN A 72 13.59 9.00 0.00
C ASN A 72 14.33 7.99 0.88
N TRP A 73 15.64 7.88 0.67
CA TRP A 73 16.50 7.14 1.58
C TRP A 73 16.83 8.02 2.78
N GLN A 74 16.54 7.53 3.98
CA GLN A 74 16.92 8.19 5.22
C GLN A 74 17.93 7.31 5.96
N GLU A 75 18.97 7.92 6.53
CA GLU A 75 19.91 7.22 7.39
C GLU A 75 19.18 6.65 8.61
N SER A 76 19.54 5.41 8.96
CA SER A 76 19.07 4.77 10.18
C SER A 76 20.13 4.96 11.25
N SER A 77 19.71 5.24 12.50
CA SER A 77 20.62 5.32 13.65
C SER A 77 21.41 4.02 13.87
N MET A 78 20.85 2.90 13.44
CA MET A 78 21.47 1.58 13.44
C MET A 78 21.06 0.84 12.16
N GLY A 79 22.04 0.34 11.39
CA GLY A 79 21.81 -0.49 10.21
C GLY A 79 21.69 0.27 8.89
N PRO A 80 21.23 -0.40 7.81
CA PRO A 80 21.20 0.18 6.47
C PRO A 80 20.18 1.34 6.37
N PRO A 81 20.33 2.24 5.38
CA PRO A 81 19.36 3.28 5.09
C PRO A 81 17.95 2.71 4.89
N ARG A 82 16.94 3.45 5.32
CA ARG A 82 15.52 3.08 5.21
C ARG A 82 14.83 3.89 4.13
N LYS A 83 13.91 3.27 3.41
CA LYS A 83 13.06 3.95 2.43
C LYS A 83 11.80 4.48 3.11
N TYR A 84 11.66 5.80 3.19
CA TYR A 84 10.43 6.45 3.62
C TYR A 84 9.63 6.87 2.39
N TYR A 85 8.35 6.51 2.38
CA TYR A 85 7.44 6.81 1.28
C TYR A 85 6.67 8.09 1.55
N SER A 86 6.47 8.89 0.49
CA SER A 86 5.64 10.09 0.50
C SER A 86 4.74 10.13 -0.71
N ILE A 87 3.62 10.84 -0.57
CA ILE A 87 2.67 11.07 -1.67
C ILE A 87 3.27 12.03 -2.70
N THR A 88 3.03 11.79 -3.98
CA THR A 88 3.37 12.75 -5.05
C THR A 88 2.19 13.67 -5.34
N ASP A 89 2.39 14.67 -6.20
CA ASP A 89 1.29 15.50 -6.69
C ASP A 89 0.23 14.70 -7.46
N THR A 90 0.65 13.67 -8.21
CA THR A 90 -0.26 12.75 -8.91
C THR A 90 -1.05 11.86 -7.94
N GLY A 91 -0.49 11.56 -6.77
CA GLY A 91 -1.13 10.74 -5.76
C GLY A 91 -2.14 11.48 -4.88
N ARG A 92 -2.08 12.81 -4.84
CA ARG A 92 -2.90 13.67 -3.99
C ARG A 92 -4.36 13.78 -4.43
#